data_AF-A0A1G2K3N5-F1
#
_entry.id   AF-A0A1G2K3N5-F1
#
_cell.length_a   1.000
_cell.length_b   1.000
_cell.length_c   1.000
_cell.angle_alpha   90.00
_cell.angle_beta   90.00
_cell.angle_gamma   90.00
#
_symmetry.space_group_name_H-M   'P 1'
#
loop_
_entity.id
_entity.type
_entity.pdbx_description
1 polymer ?
#
loop_
_entity_poly.entity_id
_entity_poly.type
_entity_poly.pdbx_seq_one_letter_code
_entity_poly.pdbx_strand_id
1 'polypeptide(L)'
;MSKYYNSKRTRNLFNPASPDPFTVSRSKLDLFLNCPRCFYLDRKLGVGQPPGYPFSLNSAVDKLLKKEFDFHRTHGTKHPLMKAYGVDAVPFEHEKMNEWRDALRGGIRHLHKPTNIMLTGGIDDLWVSPEGELIVVDYKATSKDGEVSLDADWQIGYKRQVEVYQWLFRKNKFKVSDTAYFVYANGETDKEAFDAKLEFDIKLIPYEGDDSWIDGALKSAKACLMQKNIPETGNDCDYCAYRKAASEMEKW
;
A
#
# COMPACT_ATOMS: atom_id res chain seq x y z
N MET A 1 -10.82 -16.67 -12.82
CA MET A 1 -9.81 -16.49 -11.75
C MET A 1 -8.56 -17.36 -11.93
N SER A 2 -8.65 -18.61 -12.41
CA SER A 2 -7.49 -19.51 -12.56
C SER A 2 -6.37 -19.00 -13.50
N LYS A 3 -6.69 -18.18 -14.51
CA LYS A 3 -5.67 -17.61 -15.43
C LYS A 3 -4.68 -16.65 -14.75
N TYR A 4 -5.03 -16.09 -13.59
CA TYR A 4 -4.24 -15.05 -12.91
C TYR A 4 -3.65 -15.50 -11.57
N TYR A 5 -4.04 -16.68 -11.07
CA TYR A 5 -3.54 -17.24 -9.82
C TYR A 5 -2.73 -18.50 -10.10
N ASN A 6 -1.45 -18.46 -9.75
CA ASN A 6 -0.58 -19.63 -9.72
C ASN A 6 -0.40 -20.07 -8.27
N SER A 7 -0.97 -21.23 -7.92
CA SER A 7 -0.95 -21.78 -6.56
C SER A 7 0.47 -22.12 -6.08
N LYS A 8 1.43 -22.33 -6.99
CA LYS A 8 2.84 -22.59 -6.67
C LYS A 8 3.77 -21.89 -7.65
N ARG A 9 4.13 -20.65 -7.34
CA ARG A 9 5.10 -19.88 -8.14
C ARG A 9 6.52 -20.40 -7.91
N THR A 10 7.34 -20.32 -8.94
CA THR A 10 8.77 -20.70 -8.92
C THR A 10 9.72 -19.51 -9.03
N ARG A 11 9.18 -18.31 -9.28
CA ARG A 11 9.95 -17.06 -9.43
C ARG A 11 9.71 -16.13 -8.24
N ASN A 12 10.65 -15.19 -8.02
CA ASN A 12 10.61 -14.20 -6.94
C ASN A 12 10.46 -14.86 -5.56
N LEU A 13 11.16 -15.98 -5.37
CA LEU A 13 11.26 -16.68 -4.11
C LEU A 13 12.55 -16.29 -3.39
N PHE A 14 12.47 -16.16 -2.08
CA PHE A 14 13.62 -15.90 -1.24
C PHE A 14 14.54 -17.12 -1.26
N ASN A 15 15.79 -16.89 -1.66
CA ASN A 15 16.85 -17.88 -1.57
C ASN A 15 17.86 -17.44 -0.49
N PRO A 16 17.99 -18.17 0.63
CA PRO A 16 18.91 -17.80 1.71
C PRO A 16 20.39 -17.85 1.30
N ALA A 17 20.74 -18.58 0.25
CA ALA A 17 22.11 -18.65 -0.27
C ALA A 17 22.41 -17.57 -1.33
N SER A 18 21.40 -16.83 -1.78
CA SER A 18 21.61 -15.79 -2.78
C SER A 18 22.29 -14.56 -2.14
N PRO A 19 23.38 -14.03 -2.74
CA PRO A 19 23.96 -12.76 -2.32
C PRO A 19 23.12 -11.55 -2.79
N ASP A 20 22.25 -11.75 -3.79
CA ASP A 20 21.45 -10.67 -4.36
C ASP A 20 20.37 -10.16 -3.40
N PRO A 21 20.06 -8.84 -3.42
CA PRO A 21 18.96 -8.30 -2.64
C PRO A 21 17.63 -8.99 -2.96
N PHE A 22 16.85 -9.26 -1.91
CA PHE A 22 15.50 -9.80 -2.08
C PHE A 22 14.46 -8.67 -2.04
N THR A 23 13.66 -8.57 -3.10
CA THR A 23 12.61 -7.54 -3.18
C THR A 23 11.38 -7.93 -2.37
N VAL A 24 10.97 -7.04 -1.47
CA VAL A 24 9.72 -7.12 -0.71
C VAL A 24 8.92 -5.87 -1.03
N SER A 25 7.68 -6.01 -1.50
CA SER A 25 6.80 -4.85 -1.66
C SER A 25 6.17 -4.45 -0.33
N ARG A 26 5.71 -3.20 -0.22
CA ARG A 26 4.91 -2.70 0.90
C ARG A 26 3.79 -3.67 1.30
N SER A 27 3.02 -4.17 0.34
CA SER A 27 1.94 -5.13 0.60
C SER A 27 2.42 -6.49 1.12
N LYS A 28 3.65 -6.90 0.81
CA LYS A 28 4.24 -8.14 1.36
C LYS A 28 4.86 -7.92 2.74
N LEU A 29 5.34 -6.73 3.06
CA LEU A 29 5.70 -6.38 4.42
C LEU A 29 4.46 -6.36 5.32
N ASP A 30 3.34 -5.79 4.85
CA ASP A 30 2.07 -5.84 5.58
C ASP A 30 1.54 -7.28 5.76
N LEU A 31 1.66 -8.13 4.73
CA LEU A 31 1.36 -9.57 4.86
C LEU A 31 2.19 -10.24 5.96
N PHE A 32 3.47 -9.86 6.12
CA PHE A 32 4.31 -10.36 7.20
C PHE A 32 3.79 -9.95 8.57
N LEU A 33 3.45 -8.67 8.73
CA LEU A 33 2.89 -8.15 9.98
C LEU A 33 1.57 -8.82 10.36
N ASN A 34 0.74 -9.14 9.37
CA ASN A 34 -0.54 -9.82 9.61
C ASN A 34 -0.36 -11.33 9.87
N CYS A 35 0.53 -12.00 9.13
CA CYS A 35 0.76 -13.43 9.33
C CYS A 35 2.15 -13.89 8.82
N PRO A 36 3.11 -14.21 9.71
CA PRO A 36 4.44 -14.67 9.30
C PRO A 36 4.39 -15.99 8.55
N ARG A 37 3.48 -16.93 8.88
CA ARG A 37 3.26 -18.16 8.11
C ARG A 37 2.84 -17.89 6.67
N CYS A 38 1.87 -17.02 6.43
CA CYS A 38 1.43 -16.68 5.08
C CYS A 38 2.54 -15.97 4.30
N PHE A 39 3.28 -15.06 4.92
CA PHE A 39 4.44 -14.41 4.31
C PHE A 39 5.52 -15.41 3.93
N TYR A 40 5.89 -16.34 4.84
CA TYR A 40 6.88 -17.37 4.58
C TYR A 40 6.47 -18.28 3.43
N LEU A 41 5.23 -18.76 3.44
CA LEU A 41 4.70 -19.60 2.36
C LEU A 41 4.71 -18.87 1.01
N ASP A 42 4.31 -17.60 0.99
CA ASP A 42 4.24 -16.79 -0.21
C ASP A 42 5.64 -16.46 -0.76
N ARG A 43 6.55 -16.01 0.11
CA ARG A 43 7.86 -15.47 -0.30
C ARG A 43 8.97 -16.50 -0.36
N LYS A 44 8.91 -17.61 0.36
CA LYS A 44 9.94 -18.66 0.31
C LYS A 44 9.47 -19.93 -0.39
N LEU A 45 8.22 -20.35 -0.15
CA LEU A 45 7.69 -21.62 -0.68
C LEU A 45 6.81 -21.46 -1.93
N GLY A 46 6.54 -20.22 -2.35
CA GLY A 46 5.82 -19.89 -3.58
C GLY A 46 4.30 -20.02 -3.51
N VAL A 47 3.73 -20.31 -2.34
CA VAL A 47 2.30 -20.51 -2.11
C VAL A 47 1.70 -19.25 -1.49
N GLY A 48 1.12 -18.39 -2.33
CA GLY A 48 0.43 -17.18 -1.90
C GLY A 48 -1.02 -17.44 -1.47
N GLN A 49 -1.64 -16.48 -0.80
CA GLN A 49 -3.09 -16.48 -0.62
C GLN A 49 -3.77 -16.30 -2.00
N PRO A 50 -4.92 -16.94 -2.26
CA PRO A 50 -5.76 -16.59 -3.40
C PRO A 50 -6.07 -15.08 -3.40
N PRO A 51 -5.99 -14.39 -4.54
CA PRO A 51 -6.29 -12.97 -4.61
C PRO A 51 -7.79 -12.73 -4.41
N GLY A 52 -8.13 -11.58 -3.85
CA GLY A 52 -9.52 -11.08 -3.84
C GLY A 52 -9.99 -10.63 -5.22
N TYR A 53 -11.23 -10.15 -5.28
CA TYR A 53 -11.80 -9.55 -6.49
C TYR A 53 -11.12 -8.22 -6.86
N PRO A 54 -11.02 -7.88 -8.15
CA PRO A 54 -10.51 -6.58 -8.56
C PRO A 54 -11.49 -5.47 -8.22
N PHE A 55 -11.02 -4.39 -7.60
CA PHE A 55 -11.79 -3.17 -7.32
C PHE A 55 -11.68 -2.19 -8.50
N SER A 56 -12.31 -2.54 -9.63
CA SER A 56 -12.14 -1.79 -10.89
C SER A 56 -12.73 -0.37 -10.85
N LEU A 57 -13.83 -0.15 -10.12
CA LEU A 57 -14.39 1.19 -9.93
C LEU A 57 -13.46 2.07 -9.08
N ASN A 58 -12.95 1.54 -7.96
CA ASN A 58 -11.99 2.23 -7.11
C ASN A 58 -10.72 2.60 -7.90
N SER A 59 -10.26 1.68 -8.75
CA SER A 59 -9.12 1.92 -9.65
C SER A 59 -9.41 3.00 -10.70
N ALA A 60 -10.66 3.12 -11.16
CA ALA A 60 -11.06 4.18 -12.07
C ALA A 60 -11.09 5.55 -11.39
N VAL A 61 -11.60 5.64 -10.16
CA VAL A 61 -11.57 6.85 -9.34
C VAL A 61 -10.13 7.30 -9.10
N ASP A 62 -9.26 6.38 -8.67
CA ASP A 62 -7.83 6.63 -8.49
C ASP A 62 -7.17 7.19 -9.76
N LYS A 63 -7.44 6.58 -10.92
CA LYS A 63 -6.92 7.05 -12.22
C LYS A 63 -7.41 8.46 -12.57
N LEU A 64 -8.67 8.79 -12.26
CA LEU A 64 -9.23 10.11 -12.52
C LEU A 64 -8.64 11.17 -11.59
N LEU A 65 -8.49 10.86 -10.29
CA LEU A 65 -7.80 11.73 -9.34
C LEU A 65 -6.36 12.00 -9.79
N LYS A 66 -5.61 10.96 -10.20
CA LYS A 66 -4.25 11.13 -10.73
C LYS A 66 -4.25 12.12 -11.91
N LYS A 67 -5.16 11.97 -12.87
CA LYS A 67 -5.26 12.89 -14.02
C LYS A 67 -5.58 14.33 -13.60
N GLU A 68 -6.47 14.51 -12.63
CA GLU A 68 -6.83 15.82 -12.08
C GLU A 68 -5.63 16.49 -11.39
N PHE A 69 -4.94 15.77 -10.51
CA PHE A 69 -3.73 16.26 -9.86
C PHE A 69 -2.57 16.48 -10.85
N ASP A 70 -2.46 15.70 -11.93
CA ASP A 70 -1.50 15.90 -13.02
C ASP A 70 -1.71 17.21 -13.78
N PHE A 71 -2.97 17.61 -14.00
CA PHE A 71 -3.27 18.92 -14.56
C PHE A 71 -2.73 20.03 -13.65
N HIS A 72 -2.97 19.95 -12.34
CA HIS A 72 -2.47 20.94 -11.40
C HIS A 72 -0.94 20.97 -11.28
N ARG A 73 -0.31 19.79 -11.29
CA ARG A 73 1.15 19.62 -11.22
C ARG A 73 1.87 20.30 -12.38
N THR A 74 1.42 20.05 -13.61
CA THR A 74 2.04 20.60 -14.83
C THR A 74 1.92 22.13 -14.92
N HIS A 75 0.92 22.72 -14.25
CA HIS A 75 0.73 24.17 -14.18
C HIS A 75 1.30 24.81 -12.90
N GLY A 76 1.86 24.02 -11.98
CA GLY A 76 2.34 24.50 -10.68
C GLY A 76 1.25 25.15 -9.82
N THR A 77 0.01 24.66 -9.91
CA THR A 77 -1.15 25.26 -9.22
C THR A 77 -1.63 24.42 -8.05
N LYS A 78 -2.24 25.08 -7.05
CA LYS A 78 -2.90 24.40 -5.93
C LYS A 78 -4.22 23.76 -6.38
N HIS A 79 -4.44 22.51 -6.00
CA HIS A 79 -5.69 21.80 -6.21
C HIS A 79 -6.85 22.45 -5.41
N PRO A 80 -8.10 22.49 -5.91
CA PRO A 80 -9.25 23.01 -5.17
C PRO A 80 -9.42 22.40 -3.76
N LEU A 81 -9.25 21.07 -3.64
CA LEU A 81 -9.25 20.38 -2.33
C LEU A 81 -8.22 20.96 -1.36
N MET A 82 -6.99 21.25 -1.79
CA MET A 82 -5.97 21.84 -0.91
C MET A 82 -6.43 23.22 -0.40
N LYS A 83 -7.04 24.04 -1.27
CA LYS A 83 -7.56 25.36 -0.89
C LYS A 83 -8.71 25.24 0.12
N ALA A 84 -9.66 24.34 -0.13
CA ALA A 84 -10.82 24.12 0.72
C ALA A 84 -10.43 23.67 2.14
N TYR A 85 -9.35 22.90 2.25
CA TYR A 85 -8.84 22.38 3.53
C TYR A 85 -7.67 23.19 4.10
N GLY A 86 -7.30 24.32 3.50
CA GLY A 86 -6.21 25.19 3.99
C GLY A 86 -4.81 24.56 3.92
N VAL A 87 -4.58 23.58 3.03
CA VAL A 87 -3.28 22.94 2.84
C VAL A 87 -2.40 23.83 1.96
N ASP A 88 -1.29 24.33 2.51
CA ASP A 88 -0.30 25.11 1.78
C ASP A 88 0.70 24.20 1.07
N ALA A 89 0.26 23.57 -0.01
CA ALA A 89 1.09 22.72 -0.86
C ALA A 89 0.63 22.77 -2.32
N VAL A 90 1.49 22.29 -3.22
CA VAL A 90 1.14 22.00 -4.62
C VAL A 90 1.52 20.55 -4.95
N PRO A 91 0.92 19.93 -5.97
CA PRO A 91 1.37 18.61 -6.42
C PRO A 91 2.84 18.67 -6.84
N PHE A 92 3.64 17.70 -6.41
CA PHE A 92 5.09 17.72 -6.57
C PHE A 92 5.51 17.28 -7.98
N GLU A 93 6.18 18.16 -8.72
CA GLU A 93 6.77 17.87 -10.04
C GLU A 93 8.14 17.20 -9.90
N HIS A 94 8.28 16.01 -10.49
CA HIS A 94 9.55 15.27 -10.51
C HIS A 94 9.61 14.30 -11.69
N GLU A 95 10.78 14.20 -12.33
CA GLU A 95 11.02 13.34 -13.50
C GLU A 95 10.68 11.85 -13.25
N LYS A 96 10.84 11.39 -12.00
CA LYS A 96 10.54 10.01 -11.57
C LYS A 96 9.10 9.78 -11.10
N MET A 97 8.21 10.76 -11.18
CA MET A 97 6.83 10.60 -10.67
C MET A 97 6.12 9.39 -11.29
N ASN A 98 6.25 9.19 -12.60
CA ASN A 98 5.67 8.04 -13.30
C ASN A 98 6.30 6.71 -12.86
N GLU A 99 7.61 6.69 -12.61
CA GLU A 99 8.31 5.51 -12.07
C GLU A 99 7.79 5.17 -10.67
N TRP A 100 7.69 6.16 -9.79
CA TRP A 100 7.23 5.98 -8.41
C TRP A 100 5.77 5.54 -8.30
N ARG A 101 4.94 5.86 -9.29
CA ARG A 101 3.54 5.41 -9.38
C ARG A 101 3.39 3.99 -9.99
N ASP A 102 4.34 3.50 -10.80
CA ASP A 102 4.28 2.14 -11.35
C ASP A 102 4.66 1.09 -10.30
N ALA A 103 3.70 0.68 -9.47
CA ALA A 103 3.89 -0.33 -8.43
C ALA A 103 4.39 -1.70 -8.92
N LEU A 104 4.18 -2.03 -10.21
CA LEU A 104 4.47 -3.36 -10.76
C LEU A 104 5.88 -3.46 -11.35
N ARG A 105 6.33 -2.42 -12.06
CA ARG A 105 7.63 -2.42 -12.74
C ARG A 105 8.64 -1.48 -12.11
N GLY A 106 8.17 -0.38 -11.55
CA GLY A 106 8.96 0.66 -10.89
C GLY A 106 8.71 0.68 -9.39
N GLY A 107 8.11 1.77 -8.92
CA GLY A 107 7.92 2.10 -7.52
C GLY A 107 9.16 2.76 -6.93
N ILE A 108 8.96 3.55 -5.88
CA ILE A 108 10.06 4.05 -5.07
C ILE A 108 10.69 2.86 -4.32
N ARG A 109 12.02 2.82 -4.31
CA ARG A 109 12.81 1.67 -3.81
C ARG A 109 13.89 2.12 -2.85
N HIS A 110 14.17 1.28 -1.85
CA HIS A 110 15.35 1.44 -1.02
C HIS A 110 15.91 0.10 -0.55
N LEU A 111 17.23 -0.06 -0.66
CA LEU A 111 17.94 -1.22 -0.15
C LEU A 111 18.22 -1.05 1.33
N HIS A 112 17.51 -1.81 2.17
CA HIS A 112 17.84 -1.92 3.58
C HIS A 112 19.07 -2.82 3.76
N LYS A 113 20.25 -2.19 3.74
CA LYS A 113 21.56 -2.87 3.81
C LYS A 113 21.67 -3.94 4.91
N PRO A 114 21.18 -3.71 6.16
CA PRO A 114 21.32 -4.71 7.23
C PRO A 114 20.65 -6.06 6.94
N THR A 115 19.59 -6.08 6.13
CA THR A 115 18.83 -7.32 5.84
C THR A 115 19.01 -7.82 4.41
N ASN A 116 19.67 -7.02 3.56
CA ASN A 116 19.73 -7.21 2.11
C ASN A 116 18.33 -7.34 1.48
N ILE A 117 17.35 -6.58 2.00
CA ILE A 117 16.00 -6.50 1.46
C ILE A 117 15.86 -5.19 0.68
N MET A 118 15.40 -5.28 -0.56
CA MET A 118 14.95 -4.14 -1.34
C MET A 118 13.47 -3.90 -1.04
N LEU A 119 13.14 -2.88 -0.25
CA LEU A 119 11.75 -2.49 -0.02
C LEU A 119 11.27 -1.62 -1.19
N THR A 120 10.06 -1.88 -1.69
CA THR A 120 9.47 -1.13 -2.81
C THR A 120 8.00 -0.82 -2.59
N GLY A 121 7.53 0.29 -3.16
CA GLY A 121 6.14 0.73 -3.08
C GLY A 121 5.75 1.63 -4.25
N GLY A 122 4.50 1.52 -4.71
CA GLY A 122 3.92 2.46 -5.67
C GLY A 122 3.03 3.45 -4.95
N ILE A 123 3.34 4.74 -5.06
CA ILE A 123 2.53 5.83 -4.49
C ILE A 123 1.35 6.18 -5.38
N ASP A 124 0.34 6.83 -4.82
CA ASP A 124 -0.68 7.50 -5.63
C ASP A 124 -0.23 8.91 -6.01
N ASP A 125 0.21 9.70 -5.02
CA ASP A 125 0.68 11.06 -5.28
C ASP A 125 1.66 11.60 -4.21
N LEU A 126 2.31 12.71 -4.54
CA LEU A 126 3.10 13.53 -3.63
C LEU A 126 2.75 15.00 -3.80
N TRP A 127 2.65 15.70 -2.68
CA TRP A 127 2.60 17.16 -2.66
C TRP A 127 3.89 17.72 -2.06
N VAL A 128 4.13 19.01 -2.27
CA VAL A 128 5.29 19.72 -1.73
C VAL A 128 4.86 21.04 -1.11
N SER A 129 5.34 21.31 0.11
CA SER A 129 5.15 22.60 0.79
C SER A 129 6.11 23.68 0.25
N PRO A 130 5.88 24.97 0.55
CA PRO A 130 6.82 26.04 0.22
C PRO A 130 8.25 25.81 0.76
N GLU A 131 8.39 25.09 1.87
CA GLU A 131 9.67 24.73 2.49
C GLU A 131 10.37 23.53 1.82
N GLY A 132 9.79 23.00 0.73
CA GLY A 132 10.32 21.84 0.01
C GLY A 132 10.12 20.50 0.73
N GLU A 133 9.20 20.45 1.69
CA GLU A 133 8.87 19.20 2.38
C GLU A 133 7.83 18.41 1.59
N LEU A 134 8.13 17.14 1.31
CA LEU A 134 7.23 16.23 0.61
C LEU A 134 6.15 15.71 1.56
N ILE A 135 4.93 15.62 1.03
CA ILE A 135 3.76 15.13 1.74
C ILE A 135 3.24 13.92 0.96
N VAL A 136 3.19 12.76 1.61
CA VAL A 136 2.67 11.53 1.01
C VAL A 136 1.15 11.60 0.94
N VAL A 137 0.59 11.28 -0.23
CA VAL A 137 -0.85 11.29 -0.46
C VAL A 137 -1.28 9.96 -1.03
N ASP A 138 -2.34 9.38 -0.45
CA ASP A 138 -2.88 8.08 -0.84
C ASP A 138 -4.38 8.20 -1.12
N TYR A 139 -4.83 7.62 -2.23
CA TYR A 139 -6.20 7.77 -2.70
C TYR A 139 -7.02 6.57 -2.26
N LYS A 140 -8.16 6.84 -1.62
CA LYS A 140 -9.11 5.81 -1.19
C LYS A 140 -10.46 6.08 -1.83
N ALA A 141 -11.10 5.01 -2.31
CA ALA A 141 -12.46 5.06 -2.79
C ALA A 141 -13.27 3.96 -2.09
N THR A 142 -14.50 4.26 -1.72
CA THR A 142 -15.46 3.30 -1.15
C THR A 142 -16.88 3.76 -1.48
N SER A 143 -17.88 2.99 -1.08
CA SER A 143 -19.26 3.45 -0.95
C SER A 143 -19.81 2.85 0.34
N LYS A 144 -20.18 3.71 1.28
CA LYS A 144 -20.79 3.33 2.56
C LYS A 144 -21.68 4.46 3.08
N ASP A 145 -22.63 4.09 3.92
CA ASP A 145 -23.42 5.06 4.67
C ASP A 145 -22.55 5.79 5.71
N GLY A 146 -22.74 7.10 5.82
CA GLY A 146 -22.04 7.96 6.78
C GLY A 146 -20.61 8.34 6.40
N GLU A 147 -19.91 9.00 7.32
CA GLU A 147 -18.61 9.60 7.04
C GLU A 147 -17.47 8.57 6.92
N VAL A 148 -16.56 8.81 5.97
CA VAL A 148 -15.27 8.11 5.89
C VAL A 148 -14.29 8.59 6.96
N SER A 149 -13.58 7.63 7.57
CA SER A 149 -12.53 7.85 8.57
C SER A 149 -11.42 6.79 8.41
N LEU A 150 -10.43 6.80 9.32
CA LEU A 150 -9.29 5.86 9.36
C LEU A 150 -9.26 5.03 10.65
N ASP A 151 -10.40 4.85 11.30
CA ASP A 151 -10.50 4.30 12.66
C ASP A 151 -10.85 2.81 12.70
N ALA A 152 -11.34 2.23 11.61
CA ALA A 152 -11.68 0.82 11.59
C ALA A 152 -10.42 -0.07 11.66
N ASP A 153 -10.49 -1.20 12.36
CA ASP A 153 -9.32 -2.06 12.61
C ASP A 153 -8.56 -2.46 11.34
N TRP A 154 -9.29 -2.75 10.26
CA TRP A 154 -8.71 -3.13 8.97
C TRP A 154 -8.01 -1.98 8.23
N GLN A 155 -8.25 -0.73 8.63
CA GLN A 155 -7.61 0.46 8.05
C GLN A 155 -6.18 0.68 8.56
N ILE A 156 -5.69 -0.15 9.50
CA ILE A 156 -4.27 -0.16 9.87
C ILE A 156 -3.36 -0.38 8.65
N GLY A 157 -3.82 -1.15 7.66
CA GLY A 157 -3.09 -1.36 6.41
C GLY A 157 -2.91 -0.08 5.59
N TYR A 158 -3.81 0.90 5.73
CA TYR A 158 -3.72 2.20 5.07
C TYR A 158 -2.66 3.09 5.74
N LYS A 159 -2.65 3.10 7.07
CA LYS A 159 -1.66 3.81 7.88
C LYS A 159 -0.24 3.29 7.60
N ARG A 160 -0.05 1.98 7.69
CA ARG A 160 1.23 1.32 7.34
C ARG A 160 1.66 1.57 5.89
N GLN A 161 0.71 1.75 4.98
CA GLN A 161 1.01 2.02 3.58
C GLN A 161 1.67 3.38 3.40
N VAL A 162 1.12 4.44 3.97
CA VAL A 162 1.70 5.79 3.86
C VAL A 162 3.01 5.90 4.64
N GLU A 163 3.13 5.24 5.80
CA GLU A 163 4.37 5.19 6.59
C GLU A 163 5.52 4.54 5.82
N VAL A 164 5.25 3.45 5.10
CA VAL A 164 6.27 2.82 4.23
C VAL A 164 6.72 3.76 3.12
N TYR A 165 5.81 4.57 2.57
CA TYR A 165 6.18 5.55 1.55
C TYR A 165 6.99 6.70 2.14
N GLN A 166 6.60 7.23 3.31
CA GLN A 166 7.39 8.24 4.03
C GLN A 166 8.81 7.75 4.27
N TRP A 167 8.97 6.53 4.80
CA TRP A 167 10.28 5.90 5.00
C TRP A 167 11.06 5.77 3.70
N LEU A 168 10.44 5.30 2.63
CA LEU A 168 11.10 5.14 1.32
C LEU A 168 11.63 6.48 0.81
N PHE A 169 10.85 7.55 0.87
CA PHE A 169 11.29 8.88 0.44
C PHE A 169 12.37 9.47 1.36
N ARG A 170 12.25 9.32 2.69
CA ARG A 170 13.28 9.74 3.66
C ARG A 170 14.60 9.03 3.43
N LYS A 171 14.58 7.71 3.22
CA LYS A 171 15.79 6.93 2.92
C LYS A 171 16.39 7.28 1.55
N ASN A 172 15.58 7.85 0.65
CA ASN A 172 16.02 8.44 -0.63
C ASN A 172 16.36 9.95 -0.53
N LYS A 173 16.61 10.46 0.68
CA LYS A 173 17.16 11.81 0.95
C LYS A 173 16.21 12.97 0.67
N PHE A 174 14.91 12.70 0.53
CA PHE A 174 13.91 13.76 0.54
C PHE A 174 13.59 14.19 1.97
N LYS A 175 13.28 15.48 2.15
CA LYS A 175 12.62 15.98 3.35
C LYS A 175 11.14 15.61 3.25
N VAL A 176 10.61 14.91 4.24
CA VAL A 176 9.24 14.36 4.18
C VAL A 176 8.51 14.64 5.48
N SER A 177 7.32 15.22 5.36
CA SER A 177 6.43 15.54 6.47
C SER A 177 5.98 14.27 7.20
N ASP A 178 5.82 14.36 8.51
CA ASP A 178 5.15 13.33 9.30
C ASP A 178 3.65 13.26 8.95
N THR A 179 3.06 14.37 8.51
CA THR A 179 1.68 14.39 8.03
C THR A 179 1.61 13.82 6.61
N ALA A 180 0.80 12.77 6.45
CA ALA A 180 0.29 12.28 5.18
C ALA A 180 -1.19 12.66 5.02
N TYR A 181 -1.70 12.62 3.79
CA TYR A 181 -3.11 12.85 3.53
C TYR A 181 -3.75 11.67 2.80
N PHE A 182 -4.99 11.35 3.19
CA PHE A 182 -5.85 10.47 2.43
C PHE A 182 -6.90 11.31 1.70
N VAL A 183 -6.91 11.24 0.36
CA VAL A 183 -8.02 11.75 -0.45
C VAL A 183 -9.04 10.63 -0.54
N TYR A 184 -10.11 10.73 0.25
CA TYR A 184 -11.08 9.65 0.42
C TYR A 184 -12.39 10.00 -0.26
N ALA A 185 -12.65 9.37 -1.41
CA ALA A 185 -13.90 9.46 -2.15
C ALA A 185 -14.92 8.42 -1.63
N ASN A 186 -16.08 8.89 -1.15
CA ASN A 186 -17.20 8.05 -0.74
C ASN A 186 -18.34 8.17 -1.76
N GLY A 187 -18.67 7.07 -2.44
CA GLY A 187 -19.72 7.02 -3.43
C GLY A 187 -21.10 7.10 -2.77
N GLU A 188 -21.91 8.05 -3.20
CA GLU A 188 -23.27 8.30 -2.71
C GLU A 188 -24.25 7.28 -3.31
N THR A 189 -25.03 6.63 -2.44
CA THR A 189 -26.01 5.60 -2.80
C THR A 189 -27.45 5.96 -2.45
N ASP A 190 -27.67 7.19 -1.96
CA ASP A 190 -28.96 7.72 -1.50
C ASP A 190 -29.59 8.72 -2.48
N LYS A 191 -29.03 8.86 -3.69
CA LYS A 191 -29.63 9.65 -4.77
C LYS A 191 -30.95 9.04 -5.25
N GLU A 192 -31.86 9.89 -5.73
CA GLU A 192 -33.19 9.49 -6.22
C GLU A 192 -33.12 8.47 -7.38
N ALA A 193 -32.09 8.58 -8.22
CA ALA A 193 -31.85 7.69 -9.35
C ALA A 193 -30.34 7.54 -9.61
N PHE A 194 -29.97 6.46 -10.31
CA PHE A 194 -28.58 6.20 -10.69
C PHE A 194 -28.10 7.07 -11.86
N ASP A 195 -28.95 7.37 -12.83
CA ASP A 195 -28.66 8.24 -13.99
C ASP A 195 -27.30 8.02 -14.68
N ALA A 196 -26.83 6.77 -14.70
CA ALA A 196 -25.52 6.36 -15.19
C ALA A 196 -24.34 7.14 -14.58
N LYS A 197 -24.48 7.62 -13.34
CA LYS A 197 -23.51 8.45 -12.61
C LYS A 197 -23.35 7.90 -11.19
N LEU A 198 -22.11 7.79 -10.74
CA LEU A 198 -21.79 7.68 -9.32
C LEU A 198 -21.33 9.07 -8.86
N GLU A 199 -21.99 9.60 -7.85
CA GLU A 199 -21.60 10.85 -7.20
C GLU A 199 -20.72 10.53 -5.99
N PHE A 200 -19.81 11.45 -5.65
CA PHE A 200 -18.83 11.22 -4.60
C PHE A 200 -18.68 12.45 -3.71
N ASP A 201 -18.73 12.21 -2.41
CA ASP A 201 -18.19 13.12 -1.41
C ASP A 201 -16.70 12.83 -1.21
N ILE A 202 -15.87 13.88 -1.27
CA ILE A 202 -14.42 13.75 -1.06
C ILE A 202 -14.03 14.40 0.27
N LYS A 203 -13.47 13.58 1.15
CA LYS A 203 -12.87 14.03 2.42
C LYS A 203 -11.35 13.99 2.31
N LEU A 204 -10.70 15.07 2.74
CA LEU A 204 -9.25 15.10 2.92
C LEU A 204 -8.93 14.82 4.40
N ILE A 205 -8.33 13.67 4.68
CA ILE A 205 -8.06 13.21 6.04
C ILE A 205 -6.56 13.31 6.34
N PRO A 206 -6.11 14.18 7.25
CA PRO A 206 -4.72 14.20 7.70
C PRO A 206 -4.42 12.98 8.58
N TYR A 207 -3.19 12.48 8.47
CA TYR A 207 -2.68 11.41 9.31
C TYR A 207 -1.22 11.68 9.66
N GLU A 208 -0.89 11.74 10.95
CA GLU A 208 0.49 11.77 11.41
C GLU A 208 1.06 10.34 11.41
N GLY A 209 1.97 10.06 10.49
CA GLY A 209 2.60 8.75 10.32
C GLY A 209 3.83 8.57 11.20
N ASP A 210 4.03 7.34 11.68
CA ASP A 210 5.25 6.90 12.35
C ASP A 210 5.88 5.75 11.55
N ASP A 211 7.08 5.98 11.04
CA ASP A 211 7.80 5.04 10.20
C ASP A 211 8.94 4.31 10.93
N SER A 212 9.05 4.52 12.24
CA SER A 212 10.11 3.96 13.10
C SER A 212 10.08 2.43 13.18
N TRP A 213 8.90 1.83 12.98
CA TRP A 213 8.69 0.38 13.05
C TRP A 213 9.29 -0.38 11.85
N ILE A 214 9.53 0.28 10.71
CA ILE A 214 9.86 -0.39 9.44
C ILE A 214 11.22 -1.08 9.49
N ASP A 215 12.24 -0.43 10.05
CA ASP A 215 13.58 -1.02 10.15
C ASP A 215 13.54 -2.31 11.01
N GLY A 216 12.71 -2.32 12.07
CA GLY A 216 12.45 -3.49 12.90
C GLY A 216 11.68 -4.59 12.14
N ALA A 217 10.62 -4.21 11.44
CA ALA A 217 9.81 -5.14 10.67
C ALA A 217 10.61 -5.82 9.54
N LEU A 218 11.49 -5.09 8.86
CA LEU A 218 12.38 -5.66 7.83
C LEU A 218 13.36 -6.68 8.42
N LYS A 219 13.90 -6.42 9.62
CA LYS A 219 14.76 -7.38 10.34
C LYS A 219 13.99 -8.64 10.70
N SER A 220 12.79 -8.49 11.27
CA SER A 220 11.93 -9.62 11.64
C SER A 220 11.46 -10.42 10.42
N ALA A 221 11.12 -9.74 9.31
CA ALA A 221 10.76 -10.38 8.05
C ALA A 221 11.93 -11.19 7.48
N LYS A 222 13.16 -10.65 7.51
CA LYS A 222 14.36 -11.39 7.12
C LYS A 222 14.58 -12.61 8.00
N ALA A 223 14.49 -12.46 9.32
CA ALA A 223 14.66 -13.56 10.26
C ALA A 223 13.63 -14.68 10.01
N CYS A 224 12.36 -14.32 9.78
CA CYS A 224 11.30 -15.24 9.38
C CYS A 224 11.68 -16.04 8.12
N LEU A 225 12.12 -15.37 7.06
CA LEU A 225 12.54 -16.04 5.81
C LEU A 225 13.75 -16.96 5.99
N MET A 226 14.63 -16.68 6.95
CA MET A 226 15.81 -17.51 7.24
C MET A 226 15.49 -18.77 8.05
N GLN A 227 14.31 -18.89 8.65
CA GLN A 227 13.93 -20.09 9.42
C GLN A 227 13.94 -21.34 8.54
N LYS A 228 14.32 -22.48 9.13
CA LYS A 228 14.25 -23.78 8.44
C LYS A 228 12.81 -24.30 8.37
N ASN A 229 12.07 -24.13 9.47
CA ASN A 229 10.69 -24.57 9.60
C ASN A 229 9.70 -23.45 9.25
N ILE A 230 8.48 -23.84 8.89
CA ILE A 230 7.39 -22.89 8.64
C ILE A 230 7.02 -22.23 9.99
N PRO A 231 6.97 -20.90 10.09
CA PRO A 231 6.68 -20.20 11.33
C PRO A 231 5.21 -20.37 11.77
N GLU A 232 4.91 -19.93 12.98
CA GLU A 232 3.53 -19.91 13.51
C GLU A 232 2.60 -18.98 12.72
N THR A 233 1.30 -19.22 12.87
CA THR A 233 0.27 -18.36 12.28
C THR A 233 0.27 -16.98 12.95
N GLY A 234 -0.25 -15.97 12.26
CA GLY A 234 -0.74 -14.78 12.95
C GLY A 234 -2.00 -15.12 13.77
N ASN A 235 -2.30 -14.31 14.78
CA ASN A 235 -3.41 -14.54 15.71
C ASN A 235 -4.77 -14.60 14.99
N ASP A 236 -5.00 -13.65 14.07
CA ASP A 236 -6.31 -13.47 13.41
C ASP A 236 -6.21 -13.66 11.88
N CYS A 237 -5.59 -14.77 11.46
CA CYS A 237 -5.42 -15.06 10.03
C CYS A 237 -6.49 -16.02 9.49
N ASP A 238 -7.53 -15.47 8.87
CA ASP A 238 -8.63 -16.22 8.26
C ASP A 238 -8.15 -17.30 7.27
N TYR A 239 -7.13 -17.01 6.47
CA TYR A 239 -6.54 -17.99 5.55
C TYR A 239 -5.86 -19.16 6.26
N CYS A 240 -5.30 -18.94 7.46
CA CYS A 240 -4.74 -20.04 8.24
C CYS A 240 -5.85 -20.84 8.91
N ALA A 241 -6.86 -20.17 9.47
CA ALA A 241 -8.03 -20.82 10.07
C ALA A 241 -8.75 -21.71 9.04
N TYR A 242 -9.05 -21.15 7.85
CA TYR A 242 -9.66 -21.88 6.74
C TYR A 242 -8.86 -23.12 6.34
N ARG A 243 -7.54 -22.99 6.11
CA ARG A 243 -6.70 -24.12 5.69
C ARG A 243 -6.62 -25.22 6.75
N LYS A 244 -6.60 -24.84 8.03
CA LYS A 244 -6.62 -25.81 9.13
C LYS A 244 -7.93 -26.59 9.13
N ALA A 245 -9.07 -25.89 9.13
CA ALA A 245 -10.40 -26.52 9.13
C ALA A 245 -10.61 -27.42 7.89
N ALA A 246 -10.24 -26.96 6.69
CA ALA A 246 -10.34 -27.76 5.48
C ALA A 246 -9.45 -29.02 5.56
N SER A 247 -8.19 -28.88 5.98
CA SER A 247 -7.26 -30.01 6.09
C SER A 247 -7.69 -31.05 7.13
N GLU A 248 -8.43 -30.66 8.17
CA GLU A 248 -8.98 -31.60 9.17
C GLU A 248 -10.12 -32.44 8.57
N MET A 249 -10.95 -31.84 7.71
CA MET A 249 -12.07 -32.52 7.05
C MET A 249 -11.64 -33.37 5.85
N GLU A 250 -10.58 -32.99 5.12
CA GLU A 250 -10.07 -33.76 3.97
C GLU A 250 -9.36 -35.07 4.36
N LYS A 251 -9.09 -35.27 5.65
CA LYS A 251 -8.49 -36.49 6.19
C LYS A 251 -9.51 -37.54 6.64
N TRP A 252 -10.80 -37.22 6.54
CA TRP A 252 -11.91 -38.16 6.69
C TRP A 252 -12.09 -38.99 5.42
#